data_AF-A0A3C0C8T5-F1
#
_entry.id   AF-A0A3C0C8T5-F1
#
_cell.length_a   1.000
_cell.length_b   1.000
_cell.length_c   1.000
_cell.angle_alpha   90.00
_cell.angle_beta   90.00
_cell.angle_gamma   90.00
#
_symmetry.space_group_name_H-M   'P 1'
#
loop_
_entity.id
_entity.type
_entity.pdbx_description
1 polymer ?
#
loop_
_entity_poly.entity_id
_entity_poly.type
_entity_poly.pdbx_seq_one_letter_code
_entity_poly.pdbx_strand_id
1 'polypeptide(L)'
;MTVFTELTKLTVPELWKQRQEIFSADSINLDGVKVDSAGVAFLVRWSKSLKKGKKLRLVQPNDDLLKLISVFRIAELFDCERR
;
A
#
# COMPACT_ATOMS: atom_id res chain seq x y z
N MET A 1 -7.78 -4.45 12.76
CA MET A 1 -7.15 -4.78 11.47
C MET A 1 -8.05 -4.24 10.37
N THR A 2 -7.60 -3.23 9.64
CA THR A 2 -8.38 -2.63 8.55
C THR A 2 -8.30 -3.55 7.34
N VAL A 3 -9.44 -4.08 6.90
CA VAL A 3 -9.53 -4.92 5.71
C VAL A 3 -9.87 -4.02 4.54
N PHE A 4 -8.98 -3.96 3.56
CA PHE A 4 -9.22 -3.24 2.32
C PHE A 4 -9.78 -4.22 1.29
N THR A 5 -10.75 -3.80 0.49
CA THR A 5 -11.23 -4.54 -0.68
C THR A 5 -10.62 -3.98 -1.96
N GLU A 6 -10.40 -2.67 -2.02
CA GLU A 6 -9.81 -2.01 -3.18
C GLU A 6 -9.07 -0.71 -2.81
N LEU A 7 -7.94 -0.47 -3.46
CA LEU A 7 -7.15 0.75 -3.40
C LEU A 7 -7.09 1.35 -4.81
N THR A 8 -8.15 2.06 -5.17
CA THR A 8 -8.34 2.58 -6.53
C THR A 8 -8.59 4.08 -6.51
N LYS A 9 -8.62 4.70 -7.69
CA LYS A 9 -9.04 6.11 -7.84
C LYS A 9 -10.41 6.39 -7.19
N LEU A 10 -11.28 5.38 -7.07
CA LEU A 10 -12.61 5.52 -6.48
C LEU A 10 -12.57 5.50 -4.94
N THR A 11 -11.75 4.65 -4.33
CA THR A 11 -11.72 4.49 -2.86
C THR A 11 -10.66 5.31 -2.15
N VAL A 12 -9.53 5.57 -2.81
CA VAL A 12 -8.41 6.32 -2.22
C VAL A 12 -8.82 7.69 -1.67
N PRO A 13 -9.68 8.50 -2.31
CA PRO A 13 -10.09 9.79 -1.75
C PRO A 13 -10.78 9.68 -0.38
N GLU A 14 -11.59 8.66 -0.17
CA GLU A 14 -12.28 8.42 1.10
C GLU A 14 -11.31 7.87 2.16
N LEU A 15 -10.46 6.91 1.78
CA LEU A 15 -9.40 6.37 2.64
C LEU A 15 -8.41 7.46 3.08
N TRP A 16 -8.14 8.44 2.22
CA TRP A 16 -7.24 9.55 2.53
C TRP A 16 -7.73 10.43 3.68
N LYS A 17 -9.05 10.54 3.88
CA LYS A 17 -9.62 11.25 5.03
C LYS A 17 -9.26 10.55 6.33
N GLN A 18 -9.13 9.23 6.30
CA GLN A 18 -8.79 8.36 7.45
C GLN A 18 -7.29 8.04 7.54
N ARG A 19 -6.44 8.69 6.74
CA ARG A 19 -5.00 8.37 6.62
C ARG A 19 -4.24 8.39 7.95
N GLN A 20 -4.62 9.22 8.93
CA GLN A 20 -3.91 9.27 10.21
C GLN A 20 -4.03 7.95 10.97
N GLU A 21 -5.24 7.37 10.98
CA GLU A 21 -5.48 6.07 11.60
C GLU A 21 -4.83 4.95 10.77
N ILE A 22 -5.05 4.97 9.45
CA ILE A 22 -4.51 3.95 8.54
C ILE A 22 -2.97 3.91 8.62
N PHE A 23 -2.31 5.07 8.57
CA PHE A 23 -0.85 5.17 8.53
C PHE A 23 -0.18 4.86 9.87
N SER A 24 -0.97 4.65 10.93
CA SER A 24 -0.46 4.20 12.22
C SER A 24 0.02 2.75 12.19
N ALA A 25 -0.43 1.95 11.22
CA ALA A 25 0.06 0.59 11.00
C ALA A 25 1.29 0.57 10.05
N ASP A 26 2.24 -0.33 10.30
CA ASP A 26 3.41 -0.54 9.45
C ASP A 26 3.24 -1.68 8.42
N SER A 27 2.04 -2.26 8.36
CA SER A 27 1.72 -3.37 7.46
C SER A 27 0.30 -3.25 6.90
N ILE A 28 0.10 -3.83 5.72
CA ILE A 28 -1.19 -3.95 5.05
C ILE A 28 -1.33 -5.36 4.46
N ASN A 29 -2.50 -5.99 4.65
CA ASN A 29 -2.88 -7.20 3.94
C ASN A 29 -3.53 -6.83 2.60
N LEU A 30 -3.01 -7.40 1.52
CA LEU A 30 -3.40 -7.16 0.14
C LEU A 30 -4.00 -8.40 -0.54
N ASP A 31 -4.30 -9.45 0.23
CA ASP A 31 -5.01 -10.64 -0.26
C ASP A 31 -6.37 -10.25 -0.85
N GLY A 32 -6.54 -10.54 -2.15
CA GLY A 32 -7.75 -10.16 -2.89
C GLY A 32 -7.93 -8.66 -3.16
N VAL A 33 -6.97 -7.81 -2.78
CA VAL A 33 -7.12 -6.34 -2.91
C VAL A 33 -6.74 -5.88 -4.31
N LYS A 34 -7.68 -5.21 -4.98
CA LYS A 34 -7.41 -4.57 -6.27
C LYS A 34 -6.68 -3.25 -6.07
N VAL A 35 -5.55 -3.05 -6.76
CA VAL A 35 -4.73 -1.83 -6.65
C VAL A 35 -4.47 -1.23 -8.04
N ASP A 36 -4.71 0.07 -8.19
CA ASP A 36 -4.35 0.84 -9.40
C ASP A 36 -3.25 1.89 -9.10
N SER A 37 -2.97 2.79 -10.04
CA SER A 37 -1.96 3.84 -9.89
C SER A 37 -2.23 4.82 -8.73
N ALA A 38 -3.48 5.15 -8.42
CA ALA A 38 -3.86 5.94 -7.25
C ALA A 38 -3.64 5.14 -5.95
N GLY A 39 -3.94 3.85 -5.96
CA GLY A 39 -3.63 2.95 -4.84
C GLY A 39 -2.14 2.85 -4.57
N VAL A 40 -1.32 2.74 -5.60
CA VAL A 40 0.14 2.78 -5.48
C VAL A 40 0.61 4.11 -4.89
N ALA A 41 0.09 5.24 -5.36
CA ALA A 41 0.41 6.55 -4.80
C ALA A 41 0.04 6.64 -3.30
N PHE A 42 -1.08 6.04 -2.91
CA PHE A 42 -1.49 5.93 -1.50
C PHE A 42 -0.48 5.11 -0.68
N LEU A 43 -0.07 3.93 -1.16
CA LEU A 43 0.94 3.09 -0.50
C LEU A 43 2.30 3.79 -0.38
N VAL A 44 2.72 4.55 -1.39
CA VAL A 44 3.95 5.36 -1.33
C VAL A 44 3.86 6.42 -0.23
N ARG A 45 2.72 7.11 -0.14
CA ARG A 45 2.50 8.11 0.92
C ARG A 45 2.48 7.47 2.31
N TRP A 46 1.88 6.30 2.43
CA TRP A 46 1.88 5.53 3.65
C TRP A 46 3.30 5.13 4.06
N SER A 47 4.06 4.50 3.16
CA SER A 47 5.47 4.14 3.43
C SER A 47 6.30 5.34 3.88
N LYS A 48 6.15 6.49 3.22
CA LYS A 48 6.85 7.74 3.60
C LYS A 48 6.41 8.34 4.93
N SER A 49 5.24 7.97 5.44
CA SER A 49 4.76 8.41 6.76
C SER A 49 5.36 7.59 7.91
N LEU A 50 6.00 6.46 7.61
CA LEU A 50 6.64 5.63 8.64
C LEU A 50 7.93 6.30 9.14
N LYS A 51 8.37 5.90 10.34
CA LYS A 51 9.63 6.38 10.92
C LYS A 51 10.80 6.09 9.96
N LYS A 52 11.79 6.99 9.93
CA LYS A 52 12.97 6.88 9.07
C LYS A 52 13.61 5.49 9.19
N GLY A 53 13.84 4.84 8.05
CA GLY A 53 14.41 3.49 7.97
C GLY A 53 13.41 2.33 8.05
N LYS A 54 12.12 2.61 8.30
CA LYS A 54 11.06 1.59 8.17
C LYS A 54 10.51 1.57 6.74
N LYS A 55 10.17 0.36 6.27
CA LYS A 55 9.46 0.11 5.02
C LYS A 55 8.05 -0.37 5.34
N LEU A 56 7.09 -0.06 4.48
CA LEU A 56 5.73 -0.57 4.61
C LEU A 56 5.72 -2.04 4.22
N ARG A 57 5.23 -2.89 5.13
CA ARG A 57 5.09 -4.33 4.88
C ARG A 57 3.83 -4.60 4.06
N LEU A 58 4.02 -5.12 2.85
CA LEU A 58 2.97 -5.55 1.96
C LEU A 58 2.79 -7.07 2.13
N VAL A 59 1.72 -7.48 2.78
CA VAL A 59 1.40 -8.89 3.03
C VAL A 59 0.48 -9.39 1.92
N GLN A 60 0.88 -10.47 1.25
CA GLN A 60 0.17 -11.07 0.11
C GLN A 60 -0.12 -10.08 -1.06
N PRO A 61 0.87 -9.31 -1.54
CA PRO A 61 0.66 -8.45 -2.71
C PRO A 61 0.42 -9.31 -3.97
N ASN A 62 -0.58 -8.95 -4.77
CA ASN A 62 -0.82 -9.61 -6.05
C ASN A 62 0.22 -9.22 -7.13
N ASP A 63 0.33 -10.05 -8.17
CA ASP A 63 1.30 -9.84 -9.26
C ASP A 63 1.14 -8.50 -9.99
N ASP A 64 -0.09 -8.03 -10.16
CA ASP A 64 -0.35 -6.73 -10.79
C ASP A 64 0.24 -5.57 -9.99
N LEU A 65 0.08 -5.56 -8.67
CA LEU A 65 0.71 -4.55 -7.81
C LEU A 65 2.24 -4.62 -7.88
N LEU A 66 2.80 -5.83 -7.89
CA LEU A 66 4.25 -6.02 -7.97
C LEU A 66 4.82 -5.51 -9.29
N LYS A 67 4.10 -5.72 -10.41
CA LYS A 67 4.43 -5.12 -11.71
C LYS A 67 4.39 -3.59 -11.63
N LEU A 68 3.34 -3.01 -11.04
CA LEU A 68 3.25 -1.56 -10.88
C LEU A 68 4.42 -1.00 -10.04
N ILE A 69 4.74 -1.64 -8.91
CA ILE A 69 5.88 -1.26 -8.06
C ILE A 69 7.21 -1.28 -8.84
N SER A 70 7.39 -2.29 -9.69
CA SER A 70 8.56 -2.40 -10.56
C SER A 70 8.59 -1.29 -11.63
N VAL A 71 7.46 -1.05 -12.32
CA VAL A 71 7.34 -0.02 -13.37
C VAL A 71 7.63 1.37 -12.81
N PHE A 72 7.11 1.67 -11.62
CA PHE A 72 7.33 2.95 -10.95
C PHE A 72 8.68 3.04 -10.23
N ARG A 73 9.49 1.97 -10.20
CA ARG A 73 10.81 1.90 -9.53
C ARG A 73 10.76 2.30 -8.04
N ILE A 74 9.74 1.81 -7.34
CA ILE A 74 9.47 2.14 -5.92
C ILE A 74 9.61 0.94 -4.99
N ALA A 75 10.20 -0.16 -5.46
CA ALA A 75 10.37 -1.39 -4.68
C ALA A 75 11.11 -1.16 -3.36
N GLU A 76 12.05 -0.21 -3.31
CA GLU A 76 12.82 0.11 -2.11
C GLU A 76 11.97 0.61 -0.93
N LEU A 77 10.77 1.12 -1.19
CA LEU A 77 9.85 1.66 -0.18
C LEU A 77 9.07 0.57 0.57
N PHE A 78 9.10 -0.66 0.08
CA PHE A 78 8.24 -1.74 0.52
C PHE A 78 9.05 -2.95 0.96
N ASP A 79 8.47 -3.69 1.89
CA ASP A 79 8.92 -5.02 2.28
C ASP A 79 7.80 -5.99 1.92
N CYS A 80 8.04 -6.90 0.98
CA CYS A 80 6.98 -7.74 0.42
C CYS A 80 7.05 -9.14 1.01
N GLU A 81 5.99 -9.55 1.71
CA GLU A 81 5.84 -10.90 2.26
C GLU A 81 4.82 -11.68 1.41
N ARG A 82 5.31 -12.69 0.68
CA ARG A 82 4.45 -13.68 0.00
C ARG A 82 4.45 -14.95 0.83
N ARG A 83 3.26 -15.44 1.19
CA ARG A 83 3.09 -16.81 1.70
C ARG A 83 2.85 -17.76 0.55
#